data_AF-A0A524LL28-F1
#
_entry.id   AF-A0A524LL28-F1
#
_cell.length_a   1.000
_cell.length_b   1.000
_cell.length_c   1.000
_cell.angle_alpha   90.00
_cell.angle_beta   90.00
_cell.angle_gamma   90.00
#
_symmetry.space_group_name_H-M   'P 1'
#
loop_
_entity.id
_entity.type
_entity.pdbx_description
1 polymer ?
#
loop_
_entity_poly.entity_id
_entity_poly.type
_entity_poly.pdbx_seq_one_letter_code
_entity_poly.pdbx_strand_id
1 'polypeptide(L)'
;MSEDSSFHFEDLIDRLLLIVTLNSTLIHFLLSSQVEENIDPDRVDSLTQGLLRTRKWMEEATTMKGVPPSTQNIMSLIVKRLSQIESLLPKLSDKAKQAERNPAQEILSFLDGSKRAPRTTASVKSGTTSTASSTGEAELVPLVGETETKTLEAYRKVDVEDDLFGLIGQTQRQIQQYSARCHVMLPTWWLEVLREIHRYKSESPYLGDVIELPARILVTIIKGLLTEAPGARLLQDLLKNRQQENYLNGSEQERIERAVSKYFQGLEGLLKEQEIDAKNKILEAQTAFDGFGWGGPELEKRLIKRLNQQCEEALQGAVSASDVARQVIYAEITKMLCKLQHAMLAETRPREILAQMKP
;
A
#
# COMPACT_ATOMS: atom_id res chain seq x y z
N MET A 1 -6.17 -28.09 38.13
CA MET A 1 -4.82 -27.72 38.62
C MET A 1 -3.85 -28.31 37.61
N SER A 2 -3.47 -27.54 36.60
CA SER A 2 -2.62 -28.00 35.49
C SER A 2 -1.29 -27.27 35.56
N GLU A 3 -0.26 -28.02 35.99
CA GLU A 3 1.15 -27.72 35.74
C GLU A 3 1.47 -27.95 34.26
N ASP A 4 2.64 -27.45 33.85
CA ASP A 4 3.26 -27.51 32.51
C ASP A 4 2.92 -26.40 31.52
N SER A 5 3.27 -25.16 31.89
CA SER A 5 3.86 -24.22 30.93
C SER A 5 5.37 -24.16 31.17
N SER A 6 6.07 -25.25 30.88
CA SER A 6 7.53 -25.30 30.96
C SER A 6 8.15 -24.43 29.87
N PHE A 7 9.11 -23.60 30.25
CA PHE A 7 9.86 -22.71 29.37
C PHE A 7 10.67 -23.53 28.36
N HIS A 8 10.34 -23.44 27.07
CA HIS A 8 11.13 -24.03 26.00
C HIS A 8 12.12 -23.01 25.43
N PHE A 9 13.39 -23.40 25.32
CA PHE A 9 14.47 -22.54 24.82
C PHE A 9 14.30 -22.19 23.33
N GLU A 10 13.69 -23.07 22.56
CA GLU A 10 13.35 -22.86 21.14
C GLU A 10 12.36 -21.69 20.97
N ASP A 11 11.39 -21.59 21.87
CA ASP A 11 10.44 -20.48 21.94
C ASP A 11 11.13 -19.13 22.19
N LEU A 12 12.24 -19.11 22.94
CA LEU A 12 13.04 -17.90 23.15
C LEU A 12 13.80 -17.50 21.88
N ILE A 13 14.33 -18.46 21.12
CA ILE A 13 15.11 -18.23 19.89
C ILE A 13 14.23 -17.67 18.78
N ASP A 14 13.09 -18.31 18.50
CA ASP A 14 12.14 -17.85 17.48
C ASP A 14 11.63 -16.43 17.78
N ARG A 15 11.54 -16.09 19.06
CA ARG A 15 11.07 -14.77 19.52
C ARG A 15 12.18 -13.72 19.55
N LEU A 16 13.44 -14.10 19.81
CA LEU A 16 14.60 -13.23 19.59
C LEU A 16 14.77 -12.91 18.10
N LEU A 17 14.54 -13.89 17.21
CA LEU A 17 14.49 -13.68 15.77
C LEU A 17 13.40 -12.66 15.40
N LEU A 18 12.20 -12.76 15.97
CA LEU A 18 11.13 -11.80 15.75
C LEU A 18 11.51 -10.37 16.19
N ILE A 19 12.22 -10.22 17.31
CA ILE A 19 12.77 -8.92 17.76
C ILE A 19 13.80 -8.38 16.77
N VAL A 20 14.68 -9.24 16.23
CA VAL A 20 15.66 -8.85 15.21
C VAL A 20 14.97 -8.42 13.92
N THR A 21 13.97 -9.16 13.45
CA THR A 21 13.17 -8.81 12.27
C THR A 21 12.46 -7.48 12.47
N LEU A 22 11.90 -7.23 13.66
CA LEU A 22 11.20 -5.99 13.97
C LEU A 22 12.17 -4.80 14.06
N ASN A 23 13.35 -4.99 14.64
CA ASN A 23 14.42 -3.98 14.62
C ASN A 23 14.92 -3.68 13.21
N SER A 24 15.09 -4.70 12.37
CA SER A 24 15.45 -4.53 10.96
C SER A 24 14.38 -3.74 10.21
N THR A 25 13.10 -4.06 10.43
CA THR A 25 11.95 -3.35 9.84
C THR A 25 11.88 -1.89 10.31
N LEU A 26 12.19 -1.62 11.59
CA LEU A 26 12.29 -0.28 12.16
C LEU A 26 13.42 0.55 11.54
N ILE A 27 14.60 -0.05 11.38
CA ILE A 27 15.75 0.60 10.75
C ILE A 27 15.43 0.90 9.29
N HIS A 28 14.85 -0.04 8.55
CA HIS A 28 14.40 0.18 7.18
C HIS A 28 13.34 1.27 7.08
N PHE A 29 12.37 1.30 8.01
CA PHE A 29 11.38 2.37 8.07
C PHE A 29 12.03 3.74 8.31
N LEU A 30 12.97 3.85 9.26
CA LEU A 30 13.70 5.10 9.53
C LEU A 30 14.57 5.54 8.35
N LEU A 31 15.25 4.61 7.69
CA LEU A 31 16.06 4.93 6.51
C LEU A 31 15.18 5.33 5.32
N SER A 32 14.09 4.60 5.05
CA SER A 32 13.15 4.97 3.98
C SER A 32 12.48 6.32 4.22
N SER A 33 12.07 6.62 5.46
CA SER A 33 11.50 7.94 5.78
C SER A 33 12.50 9.10 5.71
N GLN A 34 13.79 8.85 5.92
CA GLN A 34 14.84 9.86 5.74
C GLN A 34 15.19 10.08 4.26
N VAL A 35 15.09 9.05 3.42
CA VAL A 35 15.44 9.12 1.99
C VAL A 35 14.27 9.61 1.15
N GLU A 36 13.04 9.21 1.48
CA GLU A 36 11.85 9.47 0.66
C GLU A 36 11.13 10.78 1.02
N GLU A 37 11.50 11.46 2.12
CA GLU A 37 10.83 12.65 2.70
C GLU A 37 9.30 12.54 2.89
N ASN A 38 8.72 11.38 2.60
CA ASN A 38 7.31 11.07 2.70
C ASN A 38 7.13 9.83 3.60
N ILE A 39 6.14 9.86 4.47
CA ILE A 39 5.91 8.82 5.48
C ILE A 39 4.59 8.13 5.15
N ASP A 40 4.66 6.86 4.77
CA ASP A 40 3.46 6.05 4.52
C ASP A 40 2.74 5.73 5.84
N PRO A 41 1.53 6.28 6.09
CA PRO A 41 0.83 6.12 7.36
C PRO A 41 0.44 4.66 7.64
N ASP A 42 0.17 3.86 6.60
CA ASP A 42 -0.17 2.44 6.77
C ASP A 42 1.02 1.61 7.25
N ARG A 43 2.23 2.01 6.82
CA ARG A 43 3.49 1.40 7.25
C ARG A 43 3.79 1.75 8.71
N VAL A 44 3.50 2.98 9.12
CA VAL A 44 3.58 3.44 10.53
C VAL A 44 2.58 2.69 11.40
N ASP A 45 1.33 2.56 10.95
CA ASP A 45 0.27 1.92 11.74
C ASP A 45 0.53 0.40 11.90
N SER A 46 1.00 -0.28 10.85
CA SER A 46 1.44 -1.68 10.92
C SER A 46 2.64 -1.87 11.85
N LEU A 47 3.62 -0.96 11.81
CA LEU A 47 4.80 -1.02 12.66
C LEU A 47 4.44 -0.72 14.13
N THR A 48 3.49 0.18 14.36
CA THR A 48 2.93 0.48 15.69
C THR A 48 2.21 -0.73 16.28
N GLN A 49 1.38 -1.43 15.48
CA GLN A 49 0.72 -2.66 15.93
C GLN A 49 1.71 -3.80 16.20
N GLY A 50 2.74 -3.95 15.36
CA GLY A 50 3.82 -4.91 15.57
C GLY A 50 4.56 -4.66 16.88
N LEU A 51 4.94 -3.40 17.14
CA LEU A 51 5.59 -2.98 18.37
C LEU A 51 4.74 -3.20 19.62
N LEU A 52 3.45 -2.87 19.57
CA LEU A 52 2.52 -3.08 20.68
C LEU A 52 2.44 -4.56 21.10
N ARG A 53 2.35 -5.47 20.11
CA ARG A 53 2.30 -6.92 20.38
C ARG A 53 3.62 -7.42 20.97
N THR A 54 4.74 -7.02 20.38
CA THR A 54 6.07 -7.43 20.87
C THR A 54 6.34 -6.88 22.26
N ARG A 55 5.95 -5.64 22.55
CA ARG A 55 6.08 -5.04 23.89
C ARG A 55 5.25 -5.77 24.93
N LYS A 56 3.95 -5.96 24.67
CA LYS A 56 3.04 -6.67 25.59
C LYS A 56 3.56 -8.06 25.91
N TRP A 57 4.08 -8.75 24.89
CA TRP A 57 4.69 -10.06 25.08
C TRP A 57 5.98 -10.02 25.89
N MET A 58 6.87 -9.04 25.64
CA MET A 58 8.10 -8.90 26.42
C MET A 58 7.81 -8.54 27.89
N GLU A 59 6.77 -7.75 28.16
CA GLU A 59 6.27 -7.48 29.51
C GLU A 59 5.80 -8.78 30.18
N GLU A 60 5.01 -9.61 29.49
CA GLU A 60 4.58 -10.93 29.98
C GLU A 60 5.79 -11.87 30.22
N ALA A 61 6.77 -11.89 29.31
CA ALA A 61 7.98 -12.72 29.41
C ALA A 61 8.89 -12.30 30.58
N THR A 62 8.95 -11.01 30.93
CA THR A 62 9.69 -10.57 32.12
C THR A 62 9.09 -11.06 33.44
N THR A 63 7.81 -11.48 33.43
CA THR A 63 7.10 -12.00 34.62
C THR A 63 7.07 -13.54 34.72
N MET A 64 7.58 -14.26 33.70
CA MET A 64 7.60 -15.73 33.69
C MET A 64 8.65 -16.31 34.65
N LYS A 65 8.28 -17.37 35.38
CA LYS A 65 9.19 -18.11 36.27
C LYS A 65 10.23 -18.88 35.44
N GLY A 66 11.51 -18.73 35.77
CA GLY A 66 12.62 -19.47 35.14
C GLY A 66 13.53 -18.65 34.21
N VAL A 67 13.23 -17.37 33.98
CA VAL A 67 14.09 -16.48 33.18
C VAL A 67 15.26 -15.96 34.06
N PRO A 68 16.52 -16.04 33.59
CA PRO A 68 17.66 -15.49 34.32
C PRO A 68 17.52 -13.97 34.57
N PRO A 69 17.97 -13.46 35.74
CA PRO A 69 17.85 -12.03 36.08
C PRO A 69 18.54 -11.09 35.08
N SER A 70 19.66 -11.52 34.48
CA SER A 70 20.36 -10.77 33.43
C SER A 70 19.51 -10.61 32.17
N THR A 71 18.81 -11.66 31.76
CA THR A 71 17.89 -11.66 30.61
C THR A 71 16.64 -10.81 30.90
N GLN A 72 16.09 -10.88 32.12
CA GLN A 72 15.00 -10.00 32.54
C GLN A 72 15.39 -8.51 32.51
N ASN A 73 16.60 -8.18 32.97
CA ASN A 73 17.13 -6.81 32.93
C ASN A 73 17.31 -6.29 31.49
N ILE A 74 17.81 -7.12 30.58
CA ILE A 74 17.95 -6.75 29.17
C ILE A 74 16.57 -6.60 28.50
N MET A 75 15.66 -7.54 28.73
CA MET A 75 14.31 -7.47 28.17
C MET A 75 13.52 -6.27 28.69
N SER A 76 13.62 -5.94 29.98
CA SER A 76 12.97 -4.74 30.55
C SER A 76 13.54 -3.43 29.98
N LEU A 77 14.85 -3.36 29.71
CA LEU A 77 15.45 -2.23 28.99
C LEU A 77 14.92 -2.11 27.56
N ILE A 78 14.77 -3.23 26.85
CA ILE A 78 14.19 -3.25 25.50
C ILE A 78 12.72 -2.82 25.54
N VAL A 79 11.90 -3.34 26.46
CA VAL A 79 10.50 -2.91 26.68
C VAL A 79 10.42 -1.40 26.88
N LYS A 80 11.31 -0.83 27.71
CA LYS A 80 11.37 0.62 27.96
C LYS A 80 11.73 1.43 26.71
N ARG A 81 12.58 0.89 25.83
CA ARG A 81 12.91 1.53 24.54
C ARG A 81 11.77 1.40 23.53
N LEU A 82 11.12 0.24 23.46
CA LEU A 82 9.97 0.01 22.59
C LEU A 82 8.79 0.93 22.97
N SER A 83 8.54 1.16 24.27
CA SER A 83 7.48 2.08 24.70
C SER A 83 7.77 3.55 24.36
N GLN A 84 9.04 3.95 24.37
CA GLN A 84 9.46 5.28 23.90
C GLN A 84 9.17 5.44 22.39
N ILE A 85 9.53 4.45 21.58
CA ILE A 85 9.27 4.44 20.14
C ILE A 85 7.76 4.41 19.85
N GLU A 86 7.00 3.57 20.56
CA GLU A 86 5.54 3.49 20.48
C GLU A 86 4.87 4.85 20.78
N SER A 87 5.38 5.63 21.72
CA SER A 87 4.81 6.95 22.04
C SER A 87 5.04 8.01 20.96
N LEU A 88 5.97 7.76 20.03
CA LEU A 88 6.38 8.68 18.97
C LEU A 88 5.77 8.34 17.62
N LEU A 89 5.50 7.07 17.33
CA LEU A 89 4.98 6.61 16.03
C LEU A 89 3.56 7.11 15.70
N PRO A 90 2.57 7.12 16.62
CA PRO A 90 1.27 7.73 16.36
C PRO A 90 1.37 9.21 16.02
N LYS A 91 2.29 9.94 16.68
CA LYS A 91 2.54 11.35 16.39
C LYS A 91 3.17 11.57 15.02
N LEU A 92 3.94 10.60 14.52
CA LEU A 92 4.48 10.60 13.15
C LEU A 92 3.41 10.23 12.12
N SER A 93 2.54 9.25 12.43
CA SER A 93 1.37 8.88 11.60
C SER A 93 0.43 10.08 11.43
N ASP A 94 0.11 10.78 12.53
CA ASP A 94 -0.75 11.96 12.50
C ASP A 94 -0.11 13.13 11.73
N LYS A 95 1.21 13.34 11.88
CA LYS A 95 1.94 14.34 11.10
C LYS A 95 2.01 13.99 9.62
N ALA A 96 2.20 12.71 9.26
CA ALA A 96 2.18 12.24 7.88
C ALA A 96 0.80 12.46 7.24
N LYS A 97 -0.26 12.07 7.96
CA LYS A 97 -1.66 12.30 7.56
C LYS A 97 -2.00 13.80 7.42
N GLN A 98 -1.37 14.67 8.21
CA GLN A 98 -1.52 16.12 8.10
C GLN A 98 -0.70 16.73 6.95
N ALA A 99 0.51 16.24 6.70
CA ALA A 99 1.35 16.69 5.60
C ALA A 99 0.76 16.35 4.24
N GLU A 100 0.16 15.17 4.09
CA GLU A 100 -0.55 14.77 2.85
C GLU A 100 -1.82 15.60 2.60
N ARG A 101 -2.44 16.17 3.64
CA ARG A 101 -3.65 17.01 3.49
C ARG A 101 -3.37 18.42 2.96
N ASN A 102 -2.13 18.91 3.02
CA ASN A 102 -1.89 20.35 2.96
C ASN A 102 -1.70 21.03 1.59
N PRO A 103 -1.41 20.38 0.45
CA PRO A 103 -1.32 21.11 -0.82
C PRO A 103 -2.68 21.28 -1.53
N ALA A 104 -3.59 20.30 -1.45
CA ALA A 104 -4.85 20.32 -2.18
C ALA A 104 -5.96 21.14 -1.49
N GLN A 105 -5.97 21.18 -0.15
CA GLN A 105 -6.98 21.93 0.61
C GLN A 105 -6.71 23.44 0.65
N GLU A 106 -5.45 23.88 0.65
CA GLU A 106 -5.13 25.31 0.51
C GLU A 106 -5.58 25.85 -0.85
N ILE A 107 -5.30 25.12 -1.94
CA ILE A 107 -5.71 25.51 -3.30
C ILE A 107 -7.25 25.56 -3.44
N LEU A 108 -7.97 24.60 -2.87
CA LEU A 108 -9.43 24.60 -2.84
C LEU A 108 -10.00 25.75 -1.99
N SER A 109 -9.36 26.08 -0.86
CA SER A 109 -9.76 27.23 -0.03
C SER A 109 -9.52 28.58 -0.71
N PHE A 110 -8.52 28.67 -1.59
CA PHE A 110 -8.29 29.85 -2.44
C PHE A 110 -9.27 29.92 -3.63
N LEU A 111 -9.70 28.78 -4.17
CA LEU A 111 -10.67 28.70 -5.27
C LEU A 111 -12.12 28.97 -4.81
N ASP A 112 -12.50 28.55 -3.61
CA ASP A 112 -13.83 28.80 -3.03
C ASP A 112 -14.01 30.22 -2.47
N GLY A 113 -12.97 31.06 -2.48
CA GLY A 113 -12.94 32.41 -1.92
C GLY A 113 -13.54 33.53 -2.79
N SER A 114 -14.13 33.26 -3.96
CA SER A 114 -14.70 34.29 -4.84
C SER A 114 -16.21 34.24 -4.92
N LYS A 115 -16.86 34.89 -3.94
CA LYS A 115 -18.11 35.71 -4.02
C LYS A 115 -19.00 35.53 -2.78
N ARG A 116 -18.83 36.43 -1.81
CA ARG A 116 -19.93 37.19 -1.18
C ARG A 116 -19.38 38.23 -0.21
N ALA A 117 -19.32 39.48 -0.65
CA ALA A 117 -19.62 40.60 0.24
C ALA A 117 -21.14 40.78 0.28
N PRO A 118 -21.71 41.22 1.42
CA PRO A 118 -21.98 42.66 1.50
C PRO A 118 -21.68 43.30 2.88
N ARG A 119 -21.27 44.59 2.81
CA ARG A 119 -21.60 45.79 3.64
C ARG A 119 -21.92 45.57 5.13
N THR A 120 -21.50 46.35 6.13
CA THR A 120 -20.92 47.70 6.34
C THR A 120 -20.66 47.74 7.87
N THR A 121 -19.63 48.39 8.43
CA THR A 121 -19.69 49.80 8.89
C THR A 121 -18.28 50.38 9.15
N ALA A 122 -18.03 51.51 8.50
CA ALA A 122 -17.32 52.73 8.91
C ALA A 122 -16.20 52.70 9.99
N SER A 123 -15.03 53.25 9.62
CA SER A 123 -14.53 54.53 10.17
C SER A 123 -13.26 55.03 9.45
N VAL A 124 -13.40 56.14 8.70
CA VAL A 124 -12.57 57.39 8.70
C VAL A 124 -11.04 57.24 8.48
N LYS A 125 -10.40 57.77 7.41
CA LYS A 125 -10.08 59.20 7.12
C LYS A 125 -9.43 59.26 5.71
N SER A 126 -10.01 59.93 4.71
CA SER A 126 -9.73 61.31 4.26
C SER A 126 -8.37 61.55 3.58
N GLY A 127 -8.40 61.88 2.29
CA GLY A 127 -7.23 62.29 1.49
C GLY A 127 -7.57 62.54 0.01
N THR A 128 -8.41 63.53 -0.25
CA THR A 128 -8.78 64.05 -1.58
C THR A 128 -7.62 64.82 -2.21
N THR A 129 -7.28 64.58 -3.48
CA THR A 129 -7.31 65.60 -4.56
C THR A 129 -7.00 64.99 -5.93
N SER A 130 -7.86 65.37 -6.87
CA SER A 130 -7.94 65.05 -8.29
C SER A 130 -7.28 66.13 -9.15
N THR A 131 -6.62 65.74 -10.25
CA THR A 131 -6.54 66.45 -11.55
C THR A 131 -5.74 65.57 -12.53
N ALA A 132 -6.33 64.96 -13.56
CA ALA A 132 -6.75 65.50 -14.87
C ALA A 132 -5.70 65.26 -15.99
N SER A 133 -6.16 64.54 -17.04
CA SER A 133 -5.76 64.57 -18.47
C SER A 133 -4.31 64.28 -18.87
N SER A 134 -4.09 63.22 -19.67
CA SER A 134 -4.03 63.31 -21.14
C SER A 134 -3.54 62.01 -21.81
N THR A 135 -4.30 61.63 -22.85
CA THR A 135 -3.95 60.93 -24.09
C THR A 135 -2.50 60.43 -24.31
N GLY A 136 -2.38 59.15 -24.63
CA GLY A 136 -1.23 58.56 -25.33
C GLY A 136 -1.62 57.20 -25.90
N GLU A 137 -1.78 57.12 -27.22
CA GLU A 137 -2.01 55.89 -27.99
C GLU A 137 -0.89 54.87 -27.72
N ALA A 138 -1.27 53.63 -27.39
CA ALA A 138 -0.39 52.48 -27.48
C ALA A 138 -1.11 51.40 -28.29
N GLU A 139 -0.61 51.26 -29.51
CA GLU A 139 -0.76 50.17 -30.46
C GLU A 139 -0.67 48.80 -29.73
N LEU A 140 -1.81 48.14 -29.55
CA LEU A 140 -1.88 46.79 -29.02
C LEU A 140 -1.66 45.79 -30.17
N VAL A 141 -0.41 45.41 -30.35
CA VAL A 141 -0.01 44.20 -31.07
C VAL A 141 -0.59 42.98 -30.33
N PRO A 142 -1.39 42.11 -30.96
CA PRO A 142 -1.77 40.83 -30.35
C PRO A 142 -0.56 39.89 -30.40
N LEU A 143 0.22 39.89 -29.32
CA LEU A 143 1.27 38.90 -29.10
C LEU A 143 0.62 37.54 -28.83
N VAL A 144 0.77 36.65 -29.82
CA VAL A 144 1.04 35.21 -29.69
C VAL A 144 0.03 34.45 -28.84
N GLY A 145 -0.80 33.66 -29.54
CA GLY A 145 -1.60 32.62 -28.92
C GLY A 145 -0.74 31.78 -27.99
N GLU A 146 -1.10 31.79 -26.72
CA GLU A 146 -0.69 30.78 -25.76
C GLU A 146 -1.09 29.43 -26.38
N THR A 147 -0.13 28.74 -26.97
CA THR A 147 -0.23 27.29 -27.11
C THR A 147 -0.37 26.78 -25.70
N GLU A 148 -1.61 26.50 -25.28
CA GLU A 148 -1.90 25.64 -24.14
C GLU A 148 -1.06 24.38 -24.33
N THR A 149 0.09 24.34 -23.65
CA THR A 149 0.84 23.10 -23.49
C THR A 149 -0.08 22.19 -22.70
N LYS A 150 -0.91 21.40 -23.38
CA LYS A 150 -1.64 20.29 -22.79
C LYS A 150 -0.61 19.45 -22.06
N THR A 151 -0.53 19.63 -20.76
CA THR A 151 0.20 18.72 -19.89
C THR A 151 -0.51 17.39 -20.05
N LEU A 152 0.08 16.48 -20.83
CA LEU A 152 -0.44 15.12 -21.01
C LEU A 152 -0.60 14.51 -19.61
N GLU A 153 -1.85 14.31 -19.19
CA GLU A 153 -2.14 13.60 -17.95
C GLU A 153 -1.60 12.17 -18.14
N ALA A 154 -0.66 11.75 -17.28
CA ALA A 154 0.00 10.44 -17.41
C ALA A 154 -1.01 9.29 -17.45
N TYR A 155 -2.09 9.44 -16.70
CA TYR A 155 -3.22 8.52 -16.67
C TYR A 155 -4.45 9.23 -16.10
N ARG A 156 -5.63 8.72 -16.45
CA ARG A 156 -6.93 9.12 -15.90
C ARG A 156 -7.67 7.87 -15.42
N LYS A 157 -8.20 7.93 -14.20
CA LYS A 157 -9.10 6.91 -13.65
C LYS A 157 -10.51 7.11 -14.23
N VAL A 158 -11.12 6.03 -14.69
CA VAL A 158 -12.46 5.97 -15.27
C VAL A 158 -13.38 5.21 -14.32
N ASP A 159 -14.65 5.62 -14.24
CA ASP A 159 -15.63 5.01 -13.33
C ASP A 159 -16.01 3.58 -13.73
N VAL A 160 -15.84 3.23 -15.00
CA VAL A 160 -16.13 1.91 -15.55
C VAL A 160 -14.84 1.27 -16.06
N GLU A 161 -14.58 0.05 -15.58
CA GLU A 161 -13.45 -0.79 -15.98
C GLU A 161 -13.54 -1.19 -17.46
N ASP A 162 -12.39 -1.16 -18.14
CA ASP A 162 -12.28 -1.52 -19.56
C ASP A 162 -11.59 -2.89 -19.71
N ASP A 163 -12.38 -3.97 -19.84
CA ASP A 163 -11.86 -5.35 -19.97
C ASP A 163 -11.39 -5.68 -21.39
N LEU A 164 -10.47 -4.86 -21.92
CA LEU A 164 -9.91 -5.00 -23.28
C LEU A 164 -9.34 -6.41 -23.54
N PHE A 165 -8.84 -7.07 -22.49
CA PHE A 165 -8.21 -8.38 -22.56
C PHE A 165 -9.14 -9.54 -22.19
N GLY A 166 -10.38 -9.27 -21.79
CA GLY A 166 -11.35 -10.28 -21.35
C GLY A 166 -10.95 -11.03 -20.07
N LEU A 167 -9.99 -10.51 -19.30
CA LEU A 167 -9.41 -11.16 -18.12
C LEU A 167 -10.34 -11.04 -16.90
N ILE A 168 -11.03 -9.91 -16.74
CA ILE A 168 -11.96 -9.70 -15.63
C ILE A 168 -13.14 -10.66 -15.76
N GLY A 169 -13.80 -10.66 -16.92
CA GLY A 169 -14.98 -11.51 -17.15
C GLY A 169 -14.67 -13.01 -17.10
N GLN A 170 -13.48 -13.44 -17.54
CA GLN A 170 -13.03 -14.83 -17.39
C GLN A 170 -12.81 -15.20 -15.92
N THR A 171 -12.10 -14.36 -15.18
CA THR A 171 -11.74 -14.60 -13.78
C THR A 171 -12.96 -14.58 -12.88
N GLN A 172 -13.90 -13.66 -13.11
CA GLN A 172 -15.17 -13.61 -12.39
C GLN A 172 -16.00 -14.88 -12.61
N ARG A 173 -16.10 -15.36 -13.86
CA ARG A 173 -16.78 -16.65 -14.16
C ARG A 173 -16.10 -17.82 -13.46
N GLN A 174 -14.78 -17.83 -13.41
CA GLN A 174 -14.04 -18.86 -12.69
C GLN A 174 -14.34 -18.83 -11.19
N ILE A 175 -14.30 -17.66 -10.55
CA ILE A 175 -14.66 -17.52 -9.12
C ILE A 175 -16.10 -18.00 -8.88
N GLN A 176 -17.04 -17.63 -9.73
CA GLN A 176 -18.43 -18.09 -9.63
C GLN A 176 -18.56 -19.62 -9.74
N GLN A 177 -17.84 -20.27 -10.65
CA GLN A 177 -17.84 -21.74 -10.79
C GLN A 177 -17.32 -22.45 -9.53
N TYR A 178 -16.29 -21.90 -8.90
CA TYR A 178 -15.71 -22.48 -7.68
C TYR A 178 -16.40 -22.03 -6.39
N SER A 179 -17.28 -21.04 -6.45
CA SER A 179 -17.99 -20.49 -5.28
C SER A 179 -18.80 -21.52 -4.50
N ALA A 180 -19.33 -22.55 -5.16
CA ALA A 180 -20.07 -23.62 -4.50
C ALA A 180 -19.18 -24.59 -3.71
N ARG A 181 -17.86 -24.57 -3.93
CA ARG A 181 -16.91 -25.56 -3.38
C ARG A 181 -15.82 -24.94 -2.52
N CYS A 182 -15.44 -23.69 -2.77
CA CYS A 182 -14.35 -23.00 -2.09
C CYS A 182 -14.86 -21.66 -1.54
N HIS A 183 -14.32 -21.23 -0.39
CA HIS A 183 -14.50 -19.86 0.05
C HIS A 183 -13.87 -18.89 -0.96
N VAL A 184 -14.59 -17.84 -1.37
CA VAL A 184 -14.18 -16.97 -2.50
C VAL A 184 -13.62 -15.62 -2.10
N MET A 185 -13.59 -15.27 -0.82
CA MET A 185 -13.17 -13.93 -0.39
C MET A 185 -11.73 -13.59 -0.79
N LEU A 186 -10.75 -14.47 -0.56
CA LEU A 186 -9.35 -14.21 -1.00
C LEU A 186 -9.23 -14.12 -2.53
N PRO A 187 -9.83 -15.02 -3.34
CA PRO A 187 -9.94 -14.80 -4.78
C PRO A 187 -10.59 -13.47 -5.18
N THR A 188 -11.63 -13.05 -4.45
CA THR A 188 -12.36 -11.79 -4.72
C THR A 188 -11.49 -10.57 -4.42
N TRP A 189 -10.67 -10.61 -3.36
CA TRP A 189 -9.69 -9.56 -3.08
C TRP A 189 -8.81 -9.26 -4.31
N TRP A 190 -8.23 -10.31 -4.91
CA TRP A 190 -7.38 -10.16 -6.10
C TRP A 190 -8.17 -9.80 -7.37
N LEU A 191 -9.44 -10.22 -7.48
CA LEU A 191 -10.32 -9.79 -8.57
C LEU A 191 -10.59 -8.29 -8.51
N GLU A 192 -10.81 -7.71 -7.32
CA GLU A 192 -11.01 -6.26 -7.18
C GLU A 192 -9.73 -5.48 -7.50
N VAL A 193 -8.55 -6.01 -7.17
CA VAL A 193 -7.27 -5.43 -7.65
C VAL A 193 -7.23 -5.43 -9.18
N LEU A 194 -7.59 -6.55 -9.80
CA LEU A 194 -7.61 -6.67 -11.26
C LEU A 194 -8.57 -5.64 -11.89
N ARG A 195 -9.77 -5.48 -11.34
CA ARG A 195 -10.75 -4.46 -11.76
C ARG A 195 -10.20 -3.05 -11.64
N GLU A 196 -9.60 -2.73 -10.50
CA GLU A 196 -9.07 -1.41 -10.22
C GLU A 196 -7.95 -1.02 -11.20
N ILE A 197 -7.07 -1.95 -11.59
CA ILE A 197 -6.04 -1.70 -12.60
C ILE A 197 -6.65 -1.32 -13.96
N HIS A 198 -7.74 -1.97 -14.35
CA HIS A 198 -8.42 -1.72 -15.64
C HIS A 198 -9.27 -0.43 -15.65
N ARG A 199 -9.35 0.30 -14.53
CA ARG A 199 -9.98 1.63 -14.50
C ARG A 199 -9.06 2.74 -14.99
N TYR A 200 -7.76 2.48 -15.14
CA TYR A 200 -6.79 3.49 -15.57
C TYR A 200 -6.64 3.52 -17.08
N LYS A 201 -6.73 4.72 -17.66
CA LYS A 201 -6.50 4.98 -19.09
C LYS A 201 -5.36 5.96 -19.26
N SER A 202 -4.60 5.82 -20.34
CA SER A 202 -3.51 6.69 -20.75
C SER A 202 -3.41 6.66 -22.27
N GLU A 203 -2.84 7.71 -22.87
CA GLU A 203 -2.53 7.74 -24.31
C GLU A 203 -1.16 7.10 -24.61
N SER A 204 -0.41 6.71 -23.57
CA SER A 204 0.92 6.12 -23.69
C SER A 204 0.91 4.75 -24.41
N PRO A 205 1.88 4.48 -25.30
CA PRO A 205 2.02 3.17 -25.95
C PRO A 205 2.33 2.04 -24.97
N TYR A 206 2.85 2.35 -23.78
CA TYR A 206 3.19 1.37 -22.75
C TYR A 206 2.00 0.94 -21.88
N LEU A 207 0.84 1.61 -22.00
CA LEU A 207 -0.33 1.30 -21.17
C LEU A 207 -0.78 -0.16 -21.29
N GLY A 208 -0.69 -0.73 -22.50
CA GLY A 208 -1.04 -2.13 -22.74
C GLY A 208 -0.25 -3.07 -21.83
N ASP A 209 1.08 -2.94 -21.82
CA ASP A 209 1.96 -3.75 -20.96
C ASP A 209 1.74 -3.43 -19.47
N VAL A 210 1.49 -2.17 -19.12
CA VAL A 210 1.19 -1.73 -17.74
C VAL A 210 -0.08 -2.37 -17.17
N ILE A 211 -1.10 -2.61 -18.00
CA ILE A 211 -2.34 -3.26 -17.55
C ILE A 211 -2.21 -4.79 -17.66
N GLU A 212 -1.70 -5.29 -18.78
CA GLU A 212 -1.71 -6.72 -19.10
C GLU A 212 -0.77 -7.55 -18.22
N LEU A 213 0.45 -7.07 -17.97
CA LEU A 213 1.44 -7.81 -17.19
C LEU A 213 1.01 -8.06 -15.74
N PRO A 214 0.59 -7.05 -14.94
CA PRO A 214 0.06 -7.32 -13.61
C PRO A 214 -1.22 -8.15 -13.67
N ALA A 215 -2.09 -7.92 -14.66
CA ALA A 215 -3.33 -8.67 -14.79
C ALA A 215 -3.09 -10.17 -14.94
N ARG A 216 -2.12 -10.59 -15.78
CA ARG A 216 -1.76 -12.01 -15.95
C ARG A 216 -1.25 -12.63 -14.65
N ILE A 217 -0.46 -11.90 -13.87
CA ILE A 217 0.04 -12.38 -12.56
C ILE A 217 -1.11 -12.52 -11.57
N LEU A 218 -2.01 -11.53 -11.49
CA LEU A 218 -3.19 -11.59 -10.63
C LEU A 218 -4.12 -12.75 -10.98
N VAL A 219 -4.35 -12.99 -12.27
CA VAL A 219 -5.11 -14.15 -12.74
C VAL A 219 -4.44 -15.46 -12.33
N THR A 220 -3.11 -15.52 -12.37
CA THR A 220 -2.34 -16.69 -11.94
C THR A 220 -2.47 -16.92 -10.43
N ILE A 221 -2.41 -15.86 -9.62
CA ILE A 221 -2.67 -15.92 -8.18
C ILE A 221 -4.08 -16.47 -7.91
N ILE A 222 -5.10 -15.91 -8.57
CA ILE A 222 -6.51 -16.32 -8.39
C ILE A 222 -6.71 -17.79 -8.79
N LYS A 223 -6.15 -18.20 -9.93
CA LYS A 223 -6.17 -19.60 -10.38
C LYS A 223 -5.48 -20.50 -9.36
N GLY A 224 -4.27 -20.16 -8.94
CA GLY A 224 -3.49 -20.92 -7.97
C GLY A 224 -4.18 -21.06 -6.60
N LEU A 225 -5.03 -20.09 -6.21
CA LEU A 225 -5.88 -20.19 -5.03
C LEU A 225 -7.04 -21.16 -5.24
N LEU A 226 -7.72 -21.11 -6.39
CA LEU A 226 -8.93 -21.89 -6.66
C LEU A 226 -8.68 -23.34 -7.09
N THR A 227 -7.61 -23.60 -7.84
CA THR A 227 -7.41 -24.88 -8.53
C THR A 227 -6.27 -25.72 -7.98
N GLU A 228 -5.29 -25.11 -7.31
CA GLU A 228 -4.06 -25.79 -6.92
C GLU A 228 -3.90 -25.93 -5.41
N ALA A 229 -3.26 -27.02 -4.97
CA ALA A 229 -2.87 -27.19 -3.58
C ALA A 229 -1.69 -26.25 -3.24
N PRO A 230 -1.61 -25.70 -2.01
CA PRO A 230 -2.51 -25.91 -0.89
C PRO A 230 -3.77 -25.02 -0.92
N GLY A 231 -3.83 -24.01 -1.77
CA GLY A 231 -4.90 -23.00 -1.76
C GLY A 231 -6.31 -23.56 -1.91
N ALA A 232 -6.54 -24.43 -2.89
CA ALA A 232 -7.85 -25.00 -3.13
C ALA A 232 -8.36 -25.81 -1.93
N ARG A 233 -7.48 -26.57 -1.27
CA ARG A 233 -7.83 -27.37 -0.09
C ARG A 233 -8.15 -26.49 1.12
N LEU A 234 -7.32 -25.48 1.37
CA LEU A 234 -7.51 -24.53 2.47
C LEU A 234 -8.83 -23.74 2.32
N LEU A 235 -9.17 -23.30 1.10
CA LEU A 235 -10.42 -22.60 0.83
C LEU A 235 -11.65 -23.53 0.93
N GLN A 236 -11.52 -24.81 0.58
CA GLN A 236 -12.58 -25.81 0.76
C GLN A 236 -12.83 -26.10 2.24
N ASP A 237 -11.76 -26.23 3.04
CA ASP A 237 -11.89 -26.47 4.47
C ASP A 237 -12.42 -25.24 5.21
N LEU A 238 -12.02 -24.03 4.79
CA LEU A 238 -12.58 -22.79 5.33
C LEU A 238 -14.09 -22.68 5.09
N LEU A 239 -14.57 -23.07 3.90
CA LEU A 239 -16.00 -23.00 3.56
C LEU A 239 -16.87 -23.86 4.50
N LYS A 240 -16.33 -24.94 5.06
CA LYS A 240 -17.04 -25.79 6.04
C LYS A 240 -17.22 -25.08 7.38
N ASN A 241 -16.30 -24.18 7.73
CA ASN A 241 -16.20 -23.57 9.06
C ASN A 241 -16.69 -22.11 9.09
N ARG A 242 -16.75 -21.45 7.93
CA ARG A 242 -17.07 -20.02 7.81
C ARG A 242 -18.12 -19.78 6.72
N GLN A 243 -19.02 -18.83 6.99
CA GLN A 243 -19.97 -18.35 5.99
C GLN A 243 -19.25 -17.69 4.82
N GLN A 244 -19.83 -17.84 3.63
CA GLN A 244 -19.25 -17.33 2.40
C GLN A 244 -19.39 -15.81 2.29
N GLU A 245 -18.27 -15.13 2.07
CA GLU A 245 -18.21 -13.68 1.90
C GLU A 245 -17.83 -13.35 0.44
N ASN A 246 -18.77 -12.75 -0.28
CA ASN A 246 -18.65 -12.51 -1.73
C ASN A 246 -18.22 -11.08 -2.12
N TYR A 247 -18.14 -10.17 -1.14
CA TYR A 247 -17.87 -8.75 -1.39
C TYR A 247 -16.83 -8.21 -0.42
N LEU A 248 -16.08 -7.21 -0.88
CA LEU A 248 -15.14 -6.46 -0.05
C LEU A 248 -15.85 -5.33 0.72
N ASN A 249 -15.32 -5.02 1.89
CA ASN A 249 -15.76 -3.87 2.67
C ASN A 249 -15.11 -2.59 2.12
N GLY A 250 -15.68 -1.42 2.46
CA GLY A 250 -15.15 -0.13 2.01
C GLY A 250 -13.69 0.11 2.40
N SER A 251 -13.25 -0.32 3.60
CA SER A 251 -11.85 -0.20 4.04
C SER A 251 -10.88 -1.03 3.20
N GLU A 252 -11.28 -2.25 2.87
CA GLU A 252 -10.52 -3.18 2.04
C GLU A 252 -10.38 -2.63 0.62
N GLN A 253 -11.48 -2.12 0.07
CA GLN A 253 -11.50 -1.50 -1.24
C GLN A 253 -10.61 -0.24 -1.28
N GLU A 254 -10.70 0.63 -0.26
CA GLU A 254 -9.84 1.82 -0.17
C GLU A 254 -8.34 1.45 -0.13
N ARG A 255 -7.96 0.38 0.58
CA ARG A 255 -6.56 -0.09 0.58
C ARG A 255 -6.11 -0.59 -0.78
N ILE A 256 -6.97 -1.31 -1.51
CA ILE A 256 -6.70 -1.74 -2.88
C ILE A 256 -6.49 -0.52 -3.78
N GLU A 257 -7.40 0.45 -3.73
CA GLU A 257 -7.32 1.68 -4.52
C GLU A 257 -6.03 2.46 -4.25
N ARG A 258 -5.61 2.57 -2.98
CA ARG A 258 -4.34 3.20 -2.61
C ARG A 258 -3.13 2.43 -3.15
N ALA A 259 -3.14 1.10 -3.09
CA ALA A 259 -2.03 0.28 -3.58
C ALA A 259 -1.89 0.38 -5.11
N VAL A 260 -3.00 0.33 -5.84
CA VAL A 260 -3.02 0.49 -7.30
C VAL A 260 -2.68 1.93 -7.71
N SER A 261 -3.16 2.94 -6.98
CA SER A 261 -2.78 4.34 -7.24
C SER A 261 -1.28 4.56 -7.09
N LYS A 262 -0.65 4.00 -6.04
CA LYS A 262 0.81 4.06 -5.83
C LYS A 262 1.58 3.34 -6.95
N TYR A 263 1.01 2.28 -7.54
CA TYR A 263 1.58 1.60 -8.70
C TYR A 263 1.60 2.51 -9.94
N PHE A 264 0.47 3.15 -10.27
CA PHE A 264 0.41 4.09 -11.40
C PHE A 264 1.24 5.36 -11.19
N GLN A 265 1.35 5.86 -9.96
CA GLN A 265 2.29 6.94 -9.60
C GLN A 265 3.74 6.52 -9.85
N GLY A 266 4.12 5.29 -9.49
CA GLY A 266 5.45 4.75 -9.76
C GLY A 266 5.80 4.66 -11.24
N LEU A 267 4.79 4.55 -12.11
CA LEU A 267 4.88 4.46 -13.56
C LEU A 267 4.68 5.79 -14.29
N GLU A 268 4.45 6.90 -13.58
CA GLU A 268 4.15 8.19 -14.19
C GLU A 268 5.25 8.65 -15.15
N GLY A 269 6.51 8.48 -14.76
CA GLY A 269 7.65 8.78 -15.64
C GLY A 269 7.65 7.94 -16.92
N LEU A 270 7.17 6.69 -16.86
CA LEU A 270 7.14 5.78 -18.00
C LEU A 270 6.01 6.15 -18.96
N LEU A 271 4.85 6.45 -18.40
CA LEU A 271 3.66 6.83 -19.15
C LEU A 271 3.84 8.20 -19.82
N LYS A 272 4.64 9.10 -19.24
CA LYS A 272 5.03 10.39 -19.82
C LYS A 272 6.25 10.31 -20.76
N GLU A 273 6.79 9.12 -21.02
CA GLU A 273 7.99 8.90 -21.86
C GLU A 273 9.23 9.69 -21.37
N GLN A 274 9.35 9.87 -20.06
CA GLN A 274 10.52 10.49 -19.44
C GLN A 274 11.63 9.45 -19.24
N GLU A 275 12.88 9.92 -19.17
CA GLU A 275 14.01 9.05 -18.82
C GLU A 275 13.85 8.55 -17.38
N ILE A 276 13.77 7.22 -17.22
CA ILE A 276 13.65 6.56 -15.92
C ILE A 276 14.91 5.75 -15.66
N ASP A 277 15.45 5.88 -14.45
CA ASP A 277 16.48 4.97 -13.96
C ASP A 277 15.87 3.63 -13.52
N ALA A 278 15.89 2.66 -14.42
CA ALA A 278 15.44 1.30 -14.13
C ALA A 278 16.21 0.65 -12.96
N LYS A 279 17.49 0.98 -12.76
CA LYS A 279 18.28 0.38 -11.66
C LYS A 279 17.77 0.82 -10.30
N ASN A 280 17.44 2.11 -10.16
CA ASN A 280 16.85 2.61 -8.92
C ASN A 280 15.49 1.97 -8.66
N LYS A 281 14.64 1.84 -9.69
CA LYS A 281 13.33 1.17 -9.56
C LYS A 281 13.46 -0.30 -9.15
N ILE A 282 14.43 -1.03 -9.71
CA ILE A 282 14.72 -2.40 -9.32
C ILE A 282 15.21 -2.46 -7.86
N LEU A 283 16.09 -1.54 -7.45
CA LEU A 283 16.60 -1.50 -6.07
C LEU A 283 15.49 -1.17 -5.05
N GLU A 284 14.58 -0.25 -5.38
CA GLU A 284 13.36 0.00 -4.59
C GLU A 284 12.49 -1.25 -4.48
N ALA A 285 12.33 -2.00 -5.59
CA ALA A 285 11.56 -3.23 -5.61
C ALA A 285 12.21 -4.35 -4.78
N GLN A 286 13.54 -4.49 -4.84
CA GLN A 286 14.31 -5.39 -3.98
C GLN A 286 14.10 -5.03 -2.51
N THR A 287 14.20 -3.74 -2.17
CA THR A 287 13.99 -3.27 -0.79
C THR A 287 12.56 -3.54 -0.31
N ALA A 288 11.56 -3.36 -1.18
CA ALA A 288 10.17 -3.69 -0.85
C ALA A 288 9.95 -5.20 -0.67
N PHE A 289 10.63 -6.02 -1.47
CA PHE A 289 10.60 -7.48 -1.38
C PHE A 289 11.30 -8.00 -0.13
N ASP A 290 12.44 -7.43 0.26
CA ASP A 290 13.13 -7.77 1.51
C ASP A 290 12.28 -7.43 2.74
N GLY A 291 11.48 -6.36 2.64
CA GLY A 291 10.49 -5.97 3.64
C GLY A 291 9.17 -6.75 3.62
N PHE A 292 9.07 -7.84 2.83
CA PHE A 292 7.82 -8.54 2.60
C PHE A 292 7.15 -9.01 3.91
N GLY A 293 5.85 -8.71 4.02
CA GLY A 293 5.06 -9.03 5.20
C GLY A 293 4.72 -10.51 5.32
N TRP A 294 5.48 -11.24 6.15
CA TRP A 294 5.16 -12.63 6.47
C TRP A 294 3.96 -12.78 7.42
N GLY A 295 3.60 -11.73 8.16
CA GLY A 295 2.56 -11.74 9.19
C GLY A 295 2.92 -12.55 10.44
N GLY A 296 2.01 -12.64 11.41
CA GLY A 296 2.24 -13.33 12.69
C GLY A 296 2.28 -14.86 12.58
N PRO A 297 2.79 -15.59 13.59
CA PRO A 297 2.89 -17.05 13.59
C PRO A 297 1.53 -17.76 13.53
N GLU A 298 0.45 -17.07 13.88
CA GLU A 298 -0.93 -17.56 13.87
C GLU A 298 -1.52 -17.78 12.46
N LEU A 299 -0.87 -17.26 11.41
CA LEU A 299 -1.41 -17.25 10.05
C LEU A 299 -0.95 -18.44 9.20
N GLU A 300 -1.78 -18.88 8.26
CA GLU A 300 -1.44 -19.90 7.27
C GLU A 300 -0.37 -19.40 6.28
N LYS A 301 0.89 -19.81 6.53
CA LYS A 301 2.07 -19.34 5.80
C LYS A 301 2.17 -19.88 4.38
N ARG A 302 1.54 -21.01 4.04
CA ARG A 302 1.70 -21.61 2.71
C ARG A 302 1.13 -20.73 1.60
N LEU A 303 0.01 -20.05 1.85
CA LEU A 303 -0.55 -19.08 0.91
C LEU A 303 0.36 -17.85 0.77
N ILE A 304 0.89 -17.36 1.89
CA ILE A 304 1.81 -16.22 1.92
C ILE A 304 3.11 -16.54 1.17
N LYS A 305 3.67 -17.75 1.35
CA LYS A 305 4.83 -18.25 0.59
C LYS A 305 4.55 -18.28 -0.92
N ARG A 306 3.35 -18.70 -1.32
CA ARG A 306 2.97 -18.73 -2.74
C ARG A 306 2.90 -17.33 -3.34
N LEU A 307 2.36 -16.36 -2.60
CA LEU A 307 2.36 -14.96 -3.02
C LEU A 307 3.78 -14.38 -3.09
N ASN A 308 4.63 -14.72 -2.12
CA ASN A 308 6.03 -14.34 -2.13
C ASN A 308 6.77 -14.87 -3.37
N GLN A 309 6.49 -16.11 -3.78
CA GLN A 309 7.04 -16.67 -5.03
C GLN A 309 6.64 -15.85 -6.26
N GLN A 310 5.40 -15.37 -6.32
CA GLN A 310 4.94 -14.51 -7.42
C GLN A 310 5.63 -13.13 -7.40
N CYS A 311 5.90 -12.59 -6.21
CA CYS A 311 6.72 -11.38 -6.08
C CYS A 311 8.16 -11.62 -6.53
N GLU A 312 8.75 -12.77 -6.19
CA GLU A 312 10.10 -13.14 -6.60
C GLU A 312 10.20 -13.31 -8.12
N GLU A 313 9.24 -14.00 -8.73
CA GLU A 313 9.16 -14.16 -10.20
C GLU A 313 9.02 -12.80 -10.90
N ALA A 314 8.20 -11.88 -10.36
CA ALA A 314 8.09 -10.53 -10.89
C ALA A 314 9.42 -9.76 -10.75
N LEU A 315 10.11 -9.87 -9.62
CA LEU A 315 11.40 -9.22 -9.39
C LEU A 315 12.49 -9.77 -10.32
N GLN A 316 12.53 -11.10 -10.51
CA GLN A 316 13.40 -11.73 -11.50
C GLN A 316 13.07 -11.26 -12.92
N GLY A 317 11.78 -11.08 -13.24
CA GLY A 317 11.31 -10.45 -14.47
C GLY A 317 11.87 -9.03 -14.65
N ALA A 318 11.92 -8.25 -13.56
CA ALA A 318 12.50 -6.90 -13.59
C ALA A 318 14.02 -6.90 -13.86
N VAL A 319 14.75 -7.89 -13.35
CA VAL A 319 16.21 -8.00 -13.56
C VAL A 319 16.56 -8.59 -14.92
N SER A 320 15.74 -9.51 -15.43
CA SER A 320 16.03 -10.28 -16.66
C SER A 320 15.41 -9.70 -17.93
N ALA A 321 14.44 -8.78 -17.82
CA ALA A 321 13.81 -8.18 -18.99
C ALA A 321 14.82 -7.39 -19.84
N SER A 322 14.70 -7.50 -21.16
CA SER A 322 15.58 -6.82 -22.11
C SER A 322 15.23 -5.34 -22.32
N ASP A 323 13.98 -4.97 -22.06
CA ASP A 323 13.46 -3.63 -22.27
C ASP A 323 13.33 -2.87 -20.94
N VAL A 324 13.84 -1.65 -20.90
CA VAL A 324 13.81 -0.73 -19.75
C VAL A 324 12.37 -0.50 -19.29
N ALA A 325 11.42 -0.33 -20.22
CA ALA A 325 10.01 -0.14 -19.88
C ALA A 325 9.47 -1.34 -19.08
N ARG A 326 9.74 -2.55 -19.56
CA ARG A 326 9.31 -3.79 -18.89
C ARG A 326 10.04 -4.02 -17.57
N GLN A 327 11.32 -3.69 -17.47
CA GLN A 327 12.05 -3.74 -16.20
C GLN A 327 11.36 -2.88 -15.14
N VAL A 328 11.02 -1.64 -15.49
CA VAL A 328 10.31 -0.70 -14.59
C VAL A 328 8.91 -1.22 -14.25
N ILE A 329 8.16 -1.74 -15.22
CA ILE A 329 6.83 -2.32 -14.98
C ILE A 329 6.92 -3.47 -13.99
N TYR A 330 7.80 -4.45 -14.20
CA TYR A 330 7.97 -5.58 -13.28
C TYR A 330 8.44 -5.16 -11.88
N ALA A 331 9.30 -4.15 -11.79
CA ALA A 331 9.72 -3.58 -10.51
C ALA A 331 8.52 -2.98 -9.74
N GLU A 332 7.70 -2.17 -10.41
CA GLU A 332 6.50 -1.59 -9.79
C GLU A 332 5.41 -2.64 -9.51
N ILE A 333 5.28 -3.69 -10.32
CA ILE A 333 4.42 -4.85 -10.02
C ILE A 333 4.85 -5.51 -8.70
N THR A 334 6.15 -5.74 -8.52
CA THR A 334 6.70 -6.34 -7.30
C THR A 334 6.34 -5.49 -6.08
N LYS A 335 6.52 -4.16 -6.18
CA LYS A 335 6.15 -3.19 -5.13
C LYS A 335 4.65 -3.24 -4.83
N MET A 336 3.81 -3.30 -5.87
CA MET A 336 2.35 -3.39 -5.73
C MET A 336 1.93 -4.67 -5.02
N LEU A 337 2.45 -5.83 -5.43
CA LEU A 337 2.13 -7.12 -4.82
C LEU A 337 2.54 -7.16 -3.34
N CYS A 338 3.72 -6.63 -3.00
CA CYS A 338 4.16 -6.50 -1.62
C CYS A 338 3.21 -5.59 -0.81
N LYS A 339 2.83 -4.43 -1.36
CA LYS A 339 1.87 -3.51 -0.71
C LYS A 339 0.49 -4.16 -0.52
N LEU A 340 -0.02 -4.88 -1.51
CA LEU A 340 -1.30 -5.59 -1.42
C LEU A 340 -1.25 -6.70 -0.38
N GLN A 341 -0.14 -7.43 -0.27
CA GLN A 341 0.07 -8.40 0.81
C GLN A 341 0.03 -7.72 2.19
N HIS A 342 0.71 -6.59 2.36
CA HIS A 342 0.65 -5.84 3.61
C HIS A 342 -0.76 -5.34 3.92
N ALA A 343 -1.48 -4.83 2.92
CA ALA A 343 -2.87 -4.41 3.06
C ALA A 343 -3.78 -5.56 3.51
N MET A 344 -3.63 -6.74 2.91
CA MET A 344 -4.38 -7.93 3.28
C MET A 344 -4.10 -8.36 4.73
N LEU A 345 -2.86 -8.25 5.20
CA LEU A 345 -2.49 -8.58 6.59
C LEU A 345 -2.91 -7.53 7.61
N ALA A 346 -3.05 -6.27 7.20
CA ALA A 346 -3.49 -5.17 8.05
C ALA A 346 -5.00 -5.21 8.33
N GLU A 347 -5.80 -5.66 7.34
CA GLU A 347 -7.24 -5.81 7.49
C GLU A 347 -7.60 -6.99 8.41
N THR A 348 -8.61 -6.78 9.25
CA THR A 348 -9.03 -7.78 10.25
C THR A 348 -9.55 -9.06 9.59
N ARG A 349 -10.37 -8.90 8.56
CA ARG A 349 -11.12 -9.99 7.92
C ARG A 349 -10.24 -10.94 7.10
N PRO A 350 -9.36 -10.50 6.19
CA PRO A 350 -8.44 -11.42 5.51
C PRO A 350 -7.45 -12.06 6.49
N ARG A 351 -7.03 -11.34 7.54
CA ARG A 351 -6.16 -11.89 8.59
C ARG A 351 -6.85 -12.99 9.38
N GLU A 352 -8.10 -12.82 9.78
CA GLU A 352 -8.90 -13.86 10.45
C GLU A 352 -9.10 -15.08 9.57
N ILE A 353 -9.38 -14.87 8.28
CA ILE A 353 -9.50 -15.93 7.28
C ILE A 353 -8.20 -16.75 7.19
N LEU A 354 -7.05 -16.08 7.12
CA LEU A 354 -5.75 -16.76 7.11
C LEU A 354 -5.42 -17.47 8.43
N ALA A 355 -5.89 -16.95 9.57
CA ALA A 355 -5.72 -17.61 10.86
C ALA A 355 -6.60 -18.86 10.99
N GLN A 356 -7.85 -18.81 10.50
CA GLN A 356 -8.81 -19.92 10.53
C GLN A 356 -8.45 -21.05 9.55
N MET A 357 -7.63 -20.76 8.54
CA MET A 357 -7.09 -21.78 7.63
C MET A 357 -5.91 -22.57 8.22
N LYS A 358 -5.33 -22.09 9.32
CA LYS A 358 -4.23 -22.81 9.98
C LYS A 358 -4.82 -24.01 10.72
N PRO A 359 -4.38 -25.25 10.41
CA PRO A 359 -4.90 -26.46 11.03
C PRO A 359 -4.51 -26.60 12.51
#